data_AF-A0A1V5Z3E2-F1
#
_entry.id   AF-A0A1V5Z3E2-F1
#
_cell.length_a   1.000
_cell.length_b   1.000
_cell.length_c   1.000
_cell.angle_alpha   90.00
_cell.angle_beta   90.00
_cell.angle_gamma   90.00
#
_symmetry.space_group_name_H-M   'P 1'
#
loop_
_entity.id
_entity.type
_entity.pdbx_description
1 polymer ?
#
loop_
_entity_poly.entity_id
_entity_poly.type
_entity_poly.pdbx_seq_one_letter_code
_entity_poly.pdbx_strand_id
1 'polypeptide(L)'
;MYQKEFADRMMAHPGTRDCGRLSIMVQTYARASRCFDLPPGAFSPPPAVRSTVIWIEPRDPLFPVNDRKVYEEIVRELFSRRRKTVQSTLKALAGRFGKEKIDLVIGDLDPEILSSRPEALYLEDFATISNKLSG
;
A
#
# COMPACT_ATOMS: atom_id res chain seq x y z
N MET A 1 3.34 16.57 11.86
CA MET A 1 4.61 16.76 11.13
C MET A 1 5.41 15.47 11.19
N TYR A 2 6.18 15.15 10.14
CA TYR A 2 7.02 13.96 10.08
C TYR A 2 8.40 14.29 9.49
N GLN A 3 9.36 13.39 9.63
CA GLN A 3 10.59 13.46 8.82
C GLN A 3 10.22 13.47 7.33
N LYS A 4 10.96 14.25 6.53
CA LYS A 4 10.63 14.49 5.12
C LYS A 4 10.45 13.19 4.33
N GLU A 5 11.39 12.26 4.43
CA GLU A 5 11.30 10.98 3.72
C GLU A 5 10.05 10.18 4.12
N PHE A 6 9.68 10.19 5.41
CA PHE A 6 8.50 9.49 5.89
C PHE A 6 7.21 10.14 5.36
N ALA A 7 7.13 11.47 5.35
CA ALA A 7 6.02 12.21 4.74
C ALA A 7 5.92 11.91 3.24
N ASP A 8 7.05 11.93 2.53
CA ASP A 8 7.11 11.66 1.10
C ASP A 8 6.63 10.24 0.78
N ARG A 9 7.00 9.24 1.61
CA ARG A 9 6.49 7.88 1.48
C ARG A 9 4.98 7.77 1.72
N MET A 10 4.38 8.55 2.61
CA MET A 10 2.92 8.54 2.78
C MET A 10 2.20 9.01 1.51
N MET A 11 2.77 10.00 0.82
CA MET A 11 2.19 10.65 -0.36
C MET A 11 2.68 10.05 -1.68
N ALA A 12 3.59 9.08 -1.66
CA ALA A 12 4.16 8.47 -2.86
C ALA A 12 3.05 7.83 -3.71
N HIS A 13 2.94 8.22 -4.97
CA HIS A 13 1.87 7.76 -5.84
C HIS A 13 1.91 6.23 -6.05
N PRO A 14 0.76 5.53 -5.97
CA PRO A 14 0.63 4.14 -6.41
C PRO A 14 1.11 3.99 -7.87
N GLY A 15 1.66 2.82 -8.21
CA GLY A 15 2.31 2.60 -9.51
C GLY A 15 3.73 3.18 -9.63
N THR A 16 4.35 3.63 -8.53
CA THR A 16 5.73 4.15 -8.53
C THR A 16 6.68 3.36 -7.63
N ARG A 17 7.99 3.46 -7.91
CA ARG A 17 9.03 2.75 -7.14
C ARG A 17 9.11 3.18 -5.67
N ASP A 18 8.65 4.38 -5.33
CA ASP A 18 8.67 4.87 -3.95
C ASP A 18 7.41 4.47 -3.16
N CYS A 19 6.38 3.98 -3.86
CA CYS A 19 5.18 3.45 -3.24
C CYS A 19 5.49 2.20 -2.41
N GLY A 20 4.99 2.18 -1.18
CA GLY A 20 5.12 1.04 -0.28
C GLY A 20 3.81 0.78 0.47
N ARG A 21 3.88 -0.15 1.42
CA ARG A 21 2.76 -0.44 2.32
C ARG A 21 2.19 0.82 2.98
N LEU A 22 3.06 1.73 3.45
CA LEU A 22 2.62 2.98 4.08
C LEU A 22 1.80 3.85 3.12
N SER A 23 2.28 3.99 1.89
CA SER A 23 1.63 4.78 0.83
C SER A 23 0.23 4.25 0.55
N ILE A 24 0.10 2.93 0.30
CA ILE A 24 -1.18 2.29 0.03
C ILE A 24 -2.12 2.41 1.22
N MET A 25 -1.67 2.09 2.43
CA MET A 25 -2.54 2.16 3.62
C MET A 25 -3.02 3.58 3.91
N VAL A 26 -2.16 4.59 3.80
CA VAL A 26 -2.57 5.99 4.01
C VAL A 26 -3.53 6.40 2.90
N GLN A 27 -3.16 6.17 1.64
CA GLN A 27 -3.94 6.67 0.52
C GLN A 27 -5.25 5.93 0.33
N THR A 28 -5.43 4.72 0.85
CA THR A 28 -6.74 4.05 0.85
C THR A 28 -7.73 4.73 1.79
N TYR A 29 -7.30 5.14 2.99
CA TYR A 29 -8.20 5.64 4.05
C TYR A 29 -8.10 7.15 4.32
N ALA A 30 -7.23 7.85 3.60
CA ALA A 30 -7.04 9.28 3.74
C ALA A 30 -6.50 9.90 2.45
N ARG A 31 -6.70 11.21 2.31
CA ARG A 31 -5.92 12.06 1.41
C ARG A 31 -4.80 12.70 2.23
N ALA A 32 -3.55 12.44 1.86
CA ALA A 32 -2.39 13.13 2.42
C ALA A 32 -1.90 14.20 1.43
N SER A 33 -1.57 15.39 1.92
CA SER A 33 -1.07 16.48 1.09
C SER A 33 0.00 17.28 1.82
N ARG A 34 1.04 17.71 1.08
CA ARG A 34 2.13 18.52 1.66
C ARG A 34 1.64 19.94 1.91
N CYS A 35 1.84 20.44 3.12
CA CYS A 35 1.66 21.86 3.42
C CYS A 35 2.96 22.62 3.12
N PHE A 36 4.05 22.30 3.83
CA PHE A 36 5.37 22.91 3.65
C PHE A 36 6.47 22.09 4.33
N ASP A 37 7.73 22.37 3.96
CA ASP A 37 8.93 21.76 4.55
C ASP A 37 9.57 22.66 5.59
N LEU A 38 10.06 22.07 6.68
CA LEU A 38 10.80 22.75 7.75
C LEU A 38 12.29 22.37 7.69
N PRO A 39 13.22 23.36 7.69
CA PRO A 39 14.64 23.09 7.83
C PRO A 39 14.99 22.69 9.29
N PRO A 40 16.13 22.00 9.53
CA PRO A 40 16.60 21.67 10.88
C PRO A 40 16.67 22.86 11.85
N GLY A 41 17.02 24.04 11.36
CA GLY A 41 17.11 25.26 12.16
C GLY A 41 15.78 25.76 12.74
N ALA A 42 14.64 25.16 12.35
CA ALA A 42 13.34 25.44 12.96
C ALA A 42 13.12 24.72 14.31
N PHE A 43 14.09 23.91 14.77
CA PHE A 43 13.99 23.08 15.96
C PHE A 43 15.16 23.28 16.91
N SER A 44 14.95 23.00 18.20
CA SER A 44 15.99 23.00 19.25
C SER A 44 15.85 21.77 20.16
N PRO A 45 16.86 20.87 20.22
CA PRO A 45 18.06 20.83 19.37
C PRO A 45 17.70 20.53 17.89
N PRO A 46 18.55 20.95 16.93
CA PRO A 46 18.27 20.73 15.51
C PRO A 46 18.37 19.24 15.13
N PRO A 47 17.39 18.67 14.42
CA PRO A 47 17.46 17.30 13.91
C PRO A 47 18.45 17.17 12.75
N ALA A 48 18.91 15.94 12.47
CA ALA A 48 19.82 15.67 11.35
C ALA A 48 19.17 15.75 9.95
N VAL A 49 17.83 15.70 9.89
CA VAL A 49 17.07 15.63 8.64
C VAL A 49 15.96 16.68 8.61
N ARG A 50 15.47 17.00 7.41
CA ARG A 50 14.33 17.91 7.23
C ARG A 50 13.03 17.28 7.73
N SER A 51 12.07 18.12 8.10
CA SER A 51 10.70 17.71 8.40
C SER A 51 9.74 18.27 7.35
N THR A 52 8.58 17.63 7.23
CA THR A 52 7.47 18.08 6.39
C THR A 52 6.19 18.11 7.22
N VAL A 53 5.48 19.23 7.12
CA VAL A 53 4.11 19.35 7.64
C VAL A 53 3.18 18.86 6.53
N ILE A 54 2.34 17.88 6.87
CA ILE A 54 1.34 17.31 5.97
C ILE A 54 -0.05 17.51 6.57
N TRP A 55 -1.01 17.71 5.69
CA TRP A 55 -2.44 17.63 5.98
C TRP A 55 -2.92 16.22 5.67
N ILE A 56 -3.69 15.63 6.58
CA ILE A 56 -4.29 14.31 6.41
C ILE A 56 -5.80 14.48 6.59
N GLU A 57 -6.54 14.17 5.55
CA GLU A 57 -8.00 14.20 5.53
C GLU A 57 -8.51 12.75 5.44
N PRO A 58 -9.08 12.17 6.50
CA PRO A 58 -9.69 10.85 6.45
C PRO A 58 -10.80 10.80 5.41
N ARG A 59 -10.92 9.68 4.71
CA ARG A 59 -11.96 9.42 3.73
C ARG A 59 -12.26 7.94 3.64
N ASP A 60 -13.41 7.60 3.09
CA ASP A 60 -13.68 6.21 2.72
C ASP A 60 -12.78 5.77 1.55
N PRO A 61 -12.48 4.46 1.44
CA PRO A 61 -11.78 3.91 0.29
C PRO A 61 -12.41 4.32 -1.04
N LEU A 62 -11.59 4.67 -2.05
CA LEU A 62 -12.12 4.98 -3.40
C LEU A 62 -12.71 3.74 -4.06
N PHE A 63 -12.17 2.57 -3.69
CA PHE A 63 -12.58 1.27 -4.17
C PHE A 63 -13.07 0.47 -2.96
N PRO A 64 -14.21 -0.24 -3.05
CA PRO A 64 -14.76 -0.98 -1.92
C PRO A 64 -13.73 -1.93 -1.30
N VAL A 65 -13.66 -1.98 0.03
CA VAL A 65 -12.84 -2.94 0.78
C VAL A 65 -13.77 -3.75 1.67
N ASN A 66 -13.99 -5.02 1.31
CA ASN A 66 -14.99 -5.87 1.95
C ASN A 66 -14.57 -6.30 3.36
N ASP A 67 -13.29 -6.68 3.52
CA ASP A 67 -12.70 -7.01 4.82
C ASP A 67 -11.39 -6.24 4.99
N ARG A 68 -11.38 -5.30 5.94
CA ARG A 68 -10.21 -4.48 6.26
C ARG A 68 -9.01 -5.29 6.73
N LYS A 69 -9.22 -6.37 7.50
CA LYS A 69 -8.13 -7.21 8.00
C LYS A 69 -7.47 -7.98 6.87
N VAL A 70 -8.28 -8.53 5.95
CA VAL A 70 -7.75 -9.18 4.74
C VAL A 70 -7.01 -8.17 3.88
N TYR A 71 -7.56 -6.97 3.68
CA TYR A 71 -6.88 -5.90 2.94
C TYR A 71 -5.51 -5.55 3.54
N GLU A 72 -5.46 -5.27 4.84
CA GLU A 72 -4.21 -4.97 5.56
C GLU A 72 -3.19 -6.10 5.44
N GLU A 73 -3.65 -7.35 5.51
CA GLU A 73 -2.81 -8.52 5.34
C GLU A 73 -2.25 -8.65 3.91
N ILE A 74 -3.08 -8.47 2.89
CA ILE A 74 -2.65 -8.56 1.49
C ILE A 74 -1.65 -7.46 1.13
N VAL A 75 -1.91 -6.21 1.53
CA VAL A 75 -0.94 -5.13 1.34
C VAL A 75 0.38 -5.46 2.04
N ARG A 76 0.33 -5.99 3.27
CA ARG A 76 1.52 -6.39 4.03
C ARG A 76 2.31 -7.49 3.33
N GLU A 77 1.66 -8.55 2.88
CA GLU A 77 2.32 -9.72 2.28
C GLU A 77 2.88 -9.42 0.89
N LEU A 78 2.19 -8.60 0.11
CA LEU A 78 2.68 -8.12 -1.18
C LEU A 78 3.97 -7.30 -1.01
N PHE A 79 3.99 -6.31 -0.12
CA PHE A 79 5.18 -5.48 0.09
C PHE A 79 6.31 -6.19 0.88
N SER A 80 6.03 -7.20 1.69
CA SER A 80 7.08 -8.03 2.32
C SER A 80 7.86 -8.84 1.27
N ARG A 81 7.22 -9.16 0.14
CA ARG A 81 7.79 -9.88 -0.99
C ARG A 81 7.97 -8.99 -2.22
N ARG A 82 8.39 -7.73 -2.05
CA ARG A 82 8.48 -6.69 -3.10
C ARG A 82 9.09 -7.12 -4.45
N ARG A 83 10.05 -8.04 -4.45
CA ARG A 83 10.70 -8.53 -5.69
C ARG A 83 9.95 -9.66 -6.40
N LYS A 84 8.82 -10.12 -5.86
CA LYS A 84 7.98 -11.20 -6.38
C LYS A 84 6.71 -10.63 -6.99
N THR A 85 6.16 -11.35 -7.96
CA THR A 85 4.89 -10.99 -8.58
C THR A 85 3.73 -11.22 -7.63
N VAL A 86 2.56 -10.63 -7.92
CA VAL A 86 1.32 -10.89 -7.18
C VAL A 86 1.02 -12.38 -7.16
N GLN A 87 1.08 -13.06 -8.32
CA GLN A 87 0.80 -14.50 -8.41
C GLN A 87 1.72 -15.32 -7.49
N SER A 88 3.02 -15.01 -7.47
CA SER A 88 3.99 -15.71 -6.62
C SER A 88 3.68 -15.51 -5.13
N THR A 89 3.22 -14.32 -4.77
CA THR A 89 2.84 -13.98 -3.40
C THR A 89 1.56 -14.69 -2.99
N LEU A 90 0.52 -14.67 -3.84
CA LEU A 90 -0.74 -15.37 -3.58
C LEU A 90 -0.54 -16.87 -3.37
N LYS A 91 0.28 -17.51 -4.21
CA LYS A 91 0.66 -18.94 -4.03
C LYS A 91 1.30 -19.20 -2.66
N ALA A 92 2.08 -18.26 -2.14
CA ALA A 92 2.69 -18.39 -0.81
C ALA A 92 1.67 -18.23 0.34
N LEU A 93 0.48 -17.70 0.07
CA LEU A 93 -0.61 -17.53 1.05
C LEU A 93 -1.60 -18.70 1.07
N ALA A 94 -1.37 -19.75 0.25
CA ALA A 94 -2.23 -20.94 0.19
C ALA A 94 -2.40 -21.65 1.55
N GLY A 95 -1.38 -21.64 2.41
CA GLY A 95 -1.49 -22.20 3.76
C GLY A 95 -2.44 -21.45 4.68
N ARG A 96 -2.77 -20.18 4.37
CA ARG A 96 -3.63 -19.32 5.18
C ARG A 96 -5.04 -19.17 4.61
N PHE A 97 -5.16 -19.00 3.28
CA PHE A 97 -6.45 -18.81 2.62
C PHE A 97 -7.02 -20.09 2.01
N GLY A 98 -6.26 -21.19 2.03
CA GLY A 98 -6.61 -22.44 1.37
C GLY A 98 -6.11 -22.46 -0.08
N LYS A 99 -5.53 -23.58 -0.50
CA LYS A 99 -4.96 -23.73 -1.84
C LYS A 99 -6.01 -23.56 -2.95
N GLU A 100 -7.15 -24.22 -2.81
CA GLU A 100 -8.24 -24.17 -3.79
C GLU A 100 -8.73 -22.73 -4.00
N LYS A 101 -8.91 -21.98 -2.90
CA LYS A 101 -9.30 -20.57 -2.96
C LYS A 101 -8.25 -19.72 -3.69
N ILE A 102 -6.97 -19.91 -3.38
CA ILE A 102 -5.89 -19.20 -4.08
C ILE A 102 -5.89 -19.53 -5.57
N ASP A 103 -6.04 -20.80 -5.94
CA ASP A 103 -6.04 -21.22 -7.35
C ASP A 103 -7.24 -20.62 -8.10
N LEU A 104 -8.42 -20.57 -7.48
CA LEU A 104 -9.61 -19.88 -8.02
C LEU A 104 -9.36 -18.38 -8.22
N VAL A 105 -8.85 -17.69 -7.19
CA VAL A 105 -8.56 -16.25 -7.27
C VAL A 105 -7.51 -15.95 -8.32
N ILE A 106 -6.48 -16.79 -8.46
CA ILE A 106 -5.48 -16.65 -9.53
C ILE A 106 -6.10 -16.87 -10.91
N GLY A 107 -7.06 -17.78 -11.06
CA GLY A 107 -7.75 -18.02 -12.33
C GLY A 107 -8.67 -16.87 -12.76
N ASP A 108 -9.12 -16.05 -11.82
CA ASP A 108 -10.13 -14.99 -12.00
C ASP A 108 -9.56 -13.56 -11.97
N LEU A 109 -8.28 -13.40 -11.61
CA LEU A 109 -7.57 -12.11 -11.65
C LEU A 109 -7.01 -11.82 -13.04
N ASP A 110 -6.94 -10.54 -13.37
CA ASP A 110 -6.31 -10.06 -14.60
C ASP A 110 -4.83 -10.54 -14.68
N PRO A 111 -4.39 -11.13 -15.81
CA PRO A 111 -2.99 -11.49 -16.05
C PRO A 111 -1.99 -10.35 -15.81
N GLU A 112 -2.36 -9.10 -16.08
CA GLU A 112 -1.52 -7.92 -15.83
C GLU A 112 -1.32 -7.70 -14.33
N ILE A 113 -2.37 -7.83 -13.51
CA ILE A 113 -2.27 -7.78 -12.04
C ILE A 113 -1.38 -8.93 -11.54
N LEU A 114 -1.59 -10.14 -12.05
CA LEU A 114 -0.87 -11.35 -11.62
C LEU A 114 0.64 -11.29 -11.88
N SER A 115 1.03 -10.74 -13.03
CA SER A 115 2.42 -10.59 -13.45
C SER A 115 3.11 -9.37 -12.84
N SER A 116 2.33 -8.39 -12.36
CA SER A 116 2.84 -7.18 -11.72
C SER A 116 3.52 -7.44 -10.38
N ARG A 117 4.45 -6.53 -10.03
CA ARG A 117 5.03 -6.39 -8.70
C ARG A 117 4.24 -5.37 -7.89
N PRO A 118 4.27 -5.42 -6.56
CA PRO A 118 3.42 -4.55 -5.72
C PRO A 118 3.64 -3.05 -5.95
N GLU A 119 4.84 -2.61 -6.29
CA GLU A 119 5.10 -1.19 -6.61
C GLU A 119 4.43 -0.71 -7.91
N ALA A 120 4.04 -1.61 -8.81
CA ALA A 120 3.37 -1.27 -10.06
C ALA A 120 1.83 -1.23 -9.93
N LEU A 121 1.29 -1.68 -8.79
CA LEU A 121 -0.15 -1.74 -8.55
C LEU A 121 -0.74 -0.39 -8.11
N TYR A 122 -2.01 -0.20 -8.43
CA TYR A 122 -2.86 0.91 -7.99
C TYR A 122 -3.79 0.48 -6.84
N LEU A 123 -4.44 1.45 -6.20
CA LEU A 123 -5.33 1.19 -5.05
C LEU A 123 -6.46 0.20 -5.38
N GLU A 124 -6.96 0.24 -6.62
CA GLU A 124 -8.00 -0.67 -7.13
C GLU A 124 -7.52 -2.12 -7.16
N ASP A 125 -6.28 -2.37 -7.56
CA ASP A 125 -5.73 -3.72 -7.65
C ASP A 125 -5.67 -4.36 -6.26
N PHE A 126 -5.20 -3.61 -5.25
CA PHE A 126 -5.15 -4.10 -3.88
C PHE A 126 -6.55 -4.43 -3.34
N ALA A 127 -7.54 -3.58 -3.62
CA ALA A 127 -8.93 -3.82 -3.23
C ALA A 127 -9.50 -5.04 -3.95
N THR A 128 -9.23 -5.18 -5.24
CA THR A 128 -9.68 -6.31 -6.07
C THR A 128 -9.12 -7.62 -5.55
N ILE A 129 -7.81 -7.70 -5.32
CA ILE A 129 -7.14 -8.90 -4.78
C ILE A 129 -7.71 -9.25 -3.40
N SER A 130 -7.83 -8.28 -2.49
CA SER A 130 -8.33 -8.54 -1.14
C SER A 130 -9.78 -8.97 -1.12
N ASN A 131 -10.63 -8.36 -1.95
CA ASN A 131 -12.06 -8.66 -1.97
C ASN A 131 -12.33 -10.07 -2.48
N LYS A 132 -11.59 -10.52 -3.51
CA LYS A 132 -11.65 -11.91 -4.00
C LYS A 132 -11.18 -12.93 -2.96
N LEU A 133 -10.37 -12.52 -1.98
CA LEU A 133 -9.93 -13.39 -0.87
C LEU A 133 -10.82 -13.33 0.37
N SER A 134 -11.71 -12.33 0.45
CA SER A 134 -12.58 -12.10 1.61
C SER A 134 -13.93 -12.83 1.49
N GLY A 135 -14.43 -13.04 0.26
CA GLY A 135 -15.59 -13.91 -0.02
C GLY A 135 -15.19 -15.38 -0.02
#